data_AF-A0A2S5LEE8-F1
#
_entry.id   AF-A0A2S5LEE8-F1
#
_cell.length_a   1.000
_cell.length_b   1.000
_cell.length_c   1.000
_cell.angle_alpha   90.00
_cell.angle_beta   90.00
_cell.angle_gamma   90.00
#
_symmetry.space_group_name_H-M   'P 1'
#
loop_
_entity.id
_entity.type
_entity.pdbx_description
1 polymer ?
#
loop_
_entity_poly.entity_id
_entity_poly.type
_entity_poly.pdbx_seq_one_letter_code
_entity_poly.pdbx_strand_id
1 'polypeptide(L)'
;MALNMQAIKELPSKLKQIFTLKSSGSGSRGYGQVIGPVIGLIIFIILAFYVISQVRVGGPVYDKIKTNDNLRADILPPPLYAVDAFAAVNEAYVATSNSDYQKRDRKLAEVKAAEAEYNKRVEFWKNNLDINKLGGAYQAVLKSNENFYRIYNKDFEVAIKLGAIAAAKPLGDLASAYEINKQTVLALNSEVQKESVQIAESSNKLVSTIQIALALLGLLIIFLIAYFGSRQVKQIESAVMMLENDGQQNQMAVLNLLDEMGDLADGDLTVRAEVKENITGAIADSINYTIDSLRDLVTEINRASEQVNTATGQAQATSVGLLSAAEKQSKQITETTDAVSNMTRSILQVSSNASQASQVAQRSLQAATQGSQAVQNTIAGMNGIREQIQETSKRIKRLGESSQEIGEIVELISDITEQTNILALNAAIQAASAGEAGRGFTVVAEEVQRLAERSSEATKQIGAIVKTIQTDTNSAVAAMEKSTEGVVEGARLSDAAGQALTEIETVTNNLARLIQSISTATEAQTEVASTVTKNMQQIQEITSQTTEGTKQTAESVGQLTTLAEELRDSVAGFKLA
;
A
#
# COMPACT_ATOMS: atom_id res chain seq x y z
N MET A 1 -54.65 -35.11 7.16
CA MET A 1 -55.22 -34.80 8.49
C MET A 1 -55.34 -36.12 9.24
N ALA A 2 -54.38 -36.44 10.11
CA ALA A 2 -54.42 -37.66 10.90
C ALA A 2 -55.50 -37.50 11.97
N LEU A 3 -56.66 -38.14 11.78
CA LEU A 3 -57.71 -38.19 12.80
C LEU A 3 -57.20 -39.05 13.95
N ASN A 4 -57.03 -38.42 15.12
CA ASN A 4 -56.63 -39.10 16.32
C ASN A 4 -57.70 -40.14 16.71
N MET A 5 -57.35 -41.42 16.63
CA MET A 5 -58.20 -42.57 16.94
C MET A 5 -58.68 -42.58 18.41
N GLN A 6 -58.07 -41.74 19.26
CA GLN A 6 -58.48 -41.48 20.65
C GLN A 6 -59.78 -40.68 20.74
N ALA A 7 -60.06 -39.78 19.77
CA ALA A 7 -61.30 -39.00 19.72
C ALA A 7 -62.54 -39.85 19.35
N ILE A 8 -62.34 -40.95 18.63
CA ILE A 8 -63.42 -41.88 18.22
C ILE A 8 -63.84 -42.80 19.37
N LYS A 9 -62.91 -43.16 20.27
CA LYS A 9 -63.19 -44.02 21.44
C LYS A 9 -63.95 -43.31 22.57
N GLU A 10 -63.79 -41.98 22.72
CA GLU A 10 -64.49 -41.18 23.73
C GLU A 10 -65.90 -40.69 23.30
N LEU A 11 -66.28 -40.92 22.04
CA LEU A 11 -67.54 -40.46 21.49
C LEU A 11 -68.79 -41.01 22.24
N PRO A 12 -68.87 -42.31 22.60
CA PRO A 12 -70.04 -42.87 23.27
C PRO A 12 -70.28 -42.31 24.68
N SER A 13 -69.21 -41.99 25.43
CA SER A 13 -69.31 -41.44 26.79
C SER A 13 -69.69 -39.96 26.79
N LYS A 14 -69.15 -39.18 25.85
CA LYS A 14 -69.52 -37.76 25.66
C LYS A 14 -70.96 -37.60 25.15
N LEU A 15 -71.41 -38.49 24.26
CA LEU A 15 -72.82 -38.56 23.85
C LEU A 15 -73.73 -38.84 25.06
N LYS A 16 -73.37 -39.79 25.93
CA LYS A 16 -74.15 -40.13 27.14
C LYS A 16 -74.28 -38.95 28.13
N GLN A 17 -73.22 -38.17 28.32
CA GLN A 17 -73.22 -36.96 29.16
C GLN A 17 -74.16 -35.85 28.63
N ILE A 18 -74.21 -35.69 27.30
CA ILE A 18 -75.15 -34.77 26.63
C ILE A 18 -76.61 -35.24 26.79
N PHE A 19 -76.84 -36.56 26.81
CA PHE A 19 -78.18 -37.16 26.96
C PHE A 19 -78.71 -37.16 28.41
N THR A 20 -77.87 -37.12 29.44
CA THR A 20 -78.31 -37.12 30.85
C THR A 20 -78.55 -35.73 31.45
N LEU A 21 -78.09 -34.66 30.81
CA LEU A 21 -78.29 -33.28 31.27
C LEU A 21 -79.56 -32.63 30.67
N LYS A 22 -80.72 -33.29 30.76
CA LYS A 22 -82.04 -32.63 30.62
C LYS A 22 -83.23 -33.48 31.07
N SER A 23 -83.43 -33.66 32.37
CA SER A 23 -84.75 -34.07 32.92
C SER A 23 -85.37 -33.04 33.86
N SER A 24 -84.93 -31.78 33.85
CA SER A 24 -85.56 -30.70 34.62
C SER A 24 -85.64 -29.42 33.80
N GLY A 25 -86.85 -28.91 33.58
CA GLY A 25 -87.10 -27.58 33.00
C GLY A 25 -87.95 -27.62 31.74
N SER A 26 -89.08 -26.91 31.76
CA SER A 26 -90.15 -26.85 30.77
C SER A 26 -89.78 -26.19 29.44
N GLY A 27 -88.70 -26.65 28.80
CA GLY A 27 -88.27 -26.27 27.44
C GLY A 27 -87.92 -27.49 26.57
N SER A 28 -88.42 -28.67 26.94
CA SER A 28 -88.03 -29.97 26.35
C SER A 28 -88.79 -30.37 25.08
N ARG A 29 -89.71 -29.54 24.55
CA ARG A 29 -90.47 -29.87 23.33
C ARG A 29 -89.84 -29.41 22.00
N GLY A 30 -88.83 -28.54 22.02
CA GLY A 30 -88.15 -28.05 20.80
C GLY A 30 -86.89 -28.82 20.38
N TYR A 31 -86.16 -29.39 21.34
CA TYR A 31 -84.88 -30.06 21.07
C TYR A 31 -85.03 -31.45 20.43
N GLY A 32 -86.16 -32.13 20.65
CA GLY A 32 -86.44 -33.42 20.01
C GLY A 32 -86.58 -33.35 18.47
N GLN A 33 -86.82 -32.16 17.92
CA GLN A 33 -87.06 -31.97 16.48
C GLN A 33 -85.79 -31.80 15.64
N VAL A 34 -84.66 -31.40 16.25
CA VAL A 34 -83.38 -31.17 15.56
C VAL A 34 -82.37 -32.29 15.83
N ILE A 35 -82.51 -33.01 16.95
CA ILE A 35 -81.58 -34.09 17.33
C ILE A 35 -81.68 -35.30 16.38
N GLY A 36 -82.88 -35.65 15.90
CA GLY A 36 -83.07 -36.77 14.98
C GLY A 36 -82.31 -36.61 13.64
N PRO A 37 -82.50 -35.49 12.91
CA PRO A 37 -81.78 -35.23 11.66
C PRO A 37 -80.26 -35.16 11.83
N VAL A 38 -79.75 -34.56 12.91
CA VAL A 38 -78.30 -34.44 13.16
C VAL A 38 -77.66 -35.80 13.45
N ILE A 39 -78.32 -36.66 14.23
CA ILE A 39 -77.86 -38.04 14.45
C ILE A 39 -77.87 -38.83 13.14
N GLY A 40 -78.92 -38.68 12.33
CA GLY A 40 -79.00 -39.30 11.00
C GLY A 40 -77.86 -38.86 10.07
N LEU A 41 -77.50 -37.58 10.10
CA LEU A 41 -76.44 -37.01 9.26
C LEU A 41 -75.04 -37.43 9.71
N ILE A 42 -74.80 -37.57 11.02
CA ILE A 42 -73.54 -38.12 11.55
C ILE A 42 -73.39 -39.61 11.18
N ILE A 43 -74.46 -40.41 11.31
CA ILE A 43 -74.47 -41.82 10.88
C ILE A 43 -74.22 -41.93 9.37
N PHE A 44 -74.84 -41.05 8.56
CA PHE A 44 -74.64 -40.97 7.12
C PHE A 44 -73.17 -40.68 6.76
N ILE A 45 -72.53 -39.69 7.40
CA ILE A 45 -71.12 -39.34 7.14
C ILE A 45 -70.18 -40.49 7.55
N ILE A 46 -70.40 -41.12 8.70
CA ILE A 46 -69.57 -42.24 9.17
C ILE A 46 -69.68 -43.44 8.22
N LEU A 47 -70.89 -43.80 7.79
CA LEU A 47 -71.10 -44.90 6.85
C LEU A 47 -70.53 -44.61 5.45
N ALA A 48 -70.68 -43.38 4.96
CA ALA A 48 -70.11 -42.96 3.68
C ALA A 48 -68.57 -43.03 3.71
N PHE A 49 -67.95 -42.58 4.80
CA PHE A 49 -66.49 -42.64 4.95
C PHE A 49 -65.98 -44.09 5.07
N TYR A 50 -66.71 -44.97 5.76
CA TYR A 50 -66.40 -46.39 5.86
C TYR A 50 -66.40 -47.08 4.49
N VAL A 51 -67.39 -46.79 3.63
CA VAL A 51 -67.46 -47.35 2.27
C VAL A 51 -66.31 -46.85 1.39
N ILE A 52 -66.03 -45.55 1.40
CA ILE A 52 -64.93 -44.96 0.61
C ILE A 52 -63.59 -45.56 1.03
N SER A 53 -63.37 -45.78 2.32
CA SER A 53 -62.13 -46.39 2.83
C SER A 53 -61.93 -47.84 2.37
N GLN A 54 -62.99 -48.58 2.04
CA GLN A 54 -62.88 -49.98 1.61
C GLN A 54 -62.54 -50.13 0.12
N VAL A 55 -63.00 -49.18 -0.72
CA VAL A 55 -62.99 -49.31 -2.20
C VAL A 55 -61.99 -48.36 -2.88
N ARG A 56 -61.36 -47.43 -2.14
CA ARG A 56 -60.35 -46.52 -2.69
C ARG A 56 -59.15 -47.30 -3.28
N VAL A 57 -58.50 -46.71 -4.28
CA VAL A 57 -57.20 -47.19 -4.81
C VAL A 57 -56.19 -47.27 -3.66
N GLY A 58 -55.64 -48.47 -3.41
CA GLY A 58 -54.79 -48.79 -2.25
C GLY A 58 -55.55 -49.18 -0.97
N GLY A 59 -56.85 -49.48 -1.07
CA GLY A 59 -57.67 -50.02 0.02
C GLY A 59 -57.75 -51.55 0.03
N PRO A 60 -58.34 -52.16 1.06
CA PRO A 60 -58.29 -53.61 1.30
C PRO A 60 -58.86 -54.48 0.16
N VAL A 61 -59.89 -53.98 -0.54
CA VAL A 61 -60.50 -54.68 -1.68
C VAL A 61 -59.61 -54.56 -2.93
N TYR A 62 -59.05 -53.38 -3.15
CA TYR A 62 -58.12 -53.13 -4.26
C TYR A 62 -56.85 -53.97 -4.13
N ASP A 63 -56.30 -54.06 -2.92
CA ASP A 63 -55.08 -54.84 -2.66
C ASP A 63 -55.31 -56.34 -2.88
N LYS A 64 -56.47 -56.89 -2.47
CA LYS A 64 -56.80 -58.31 -2.73
C LYS A 64 -56.96 -58.64 -4.22
N ILE A 65 -57.61 -57.76 -4.98
CA ILE A 65 -57.75 -57.95 -6.44
C ILE A 65 -56.37 -57.87 -7.11
N LYS A 66 -55.54 -56.91 -6.70
CA LYS A 66 -54.17 -56.73 -7.21
C LYS A 66 -53.26 -57.92 -6.89
N THR A 67 -53.38 -58.53 -5.71
CA THR A 67 -52.60 -59.74 -5.36
C THR A 67 -52.98 -60.94 -6.23
N ASN A 68 -54.27 -61.14 -6.52
CA ASN A 68 -54.72 -62.23 -7.39
C ASN A 68 -54.33 -62.01 -8.86
N ASP A 69 -54.38 -60.76 -9.34
CA ASP A 69 -53.88 -60.41 -10.68
C ASP A 69 -52.36 -60.59 -10.80
N ASN A 70 -51.60 -60.25 -9.75
CA ASN A 70 -50.15 -60.52 -9.70
C ASN A 70 -49.82 -62.02 -9.66
N LEU A 71 -50.61 -62.83 -8.94
CA LEU A 71 -50.45 -64.29 -8.92
C LEU A 71 -50.69 -64.89 -10.30
N ARG A 72 -51.73 -64.42 -10.98
CA ARG A 72 -52.05 -64.84 -12.35
C ARG A 72 -50.94 -64.46 -13.33
N ALA A 73 -50.34 -63.29 -13.17
CA ALA A 73 -49.20 -62.84 -13.99
C ALA A 73 -47.92 -63.67 -13.76
N ASP A 74 -47.74 -64.27 -12.58
CA ASP A 74 -46.63 -65.21 -12.29
C ASP A 74 -46.93 -66.67 -12.71
N ILE A 75 -48.19 -67.01 -13.00
CA ILE A 75 -48.61 -68.36 -13.45
C ILE A 75 -48.48 -68.51 -14.98
N LEU A 76 -48.57 -67.43 -15.75
CA LEU A 76 -48.45 -67.40 -17.21
C LEU A 76 -47.70 -66.12 -17.64
N PRO A 77 -46.47 -66.11 -18.24
CA PRO A 77 -45.35 -67.09 -18.39
C PRO A 77 -44.40 -67.14 -17.14
N PRO A 78 -43.25 -67.89 -17.12
CA PRO A 78 -42.66 -68.48 -15.90
C PRO A 78 -42.34 -67.53 -14.75
N PRO A 79 -42.54 -68.04 -13.51
CA PRO A 79 -41.73 -69.16 -13.00
C PRO A 79 -42.47 -70.47 -12.66
N LEU A 80 -43.79 -70.44 -12.47
CA LEU A 80 -44.55 -71.60 -11.96
C LEU A 80 -44.93 -72.61 -13.07
N TYR A 81 -44.81 -72.22 -14.32
CA TYR A 81 -45.09 -73.06 -15.47
C TYR A 81 -43.78 -73.54 -16.07
N ALA A 82 -43.52 -74.85 -16.06
CA ALA A 82 -42.26 -75.44 -16.52
C ALA A 82 -42.07 -75.41 -18.06
N VAL A 83 -42.77 -74.54 -18.78
CA VAL A 83 -42.77 -74.49 -20.26
C VAL A 83 -41.41 -74.09 -20.82
N ASP A 84 -40.76 -73.08 -20.26
CA ASP A 84 -39.45 -72.63 -20.76
C ASP A 84 -38.36 -73.65 -20.42
N ALA A 85 -38.43 -74.25 -19.23
CA ALA A 85 -37.57 -75.35 -18.83
C ALA A 85 -37.73 -76.57 -19.76
N PHE A 86 -38.97 -76.97 -20.07
CA PHE A 86 -39.23 -78.10 -20.96
C PHE A 86 -38.86 -77.81 -22.41
N ALA A 87 -39.05 -76.59 -22.90
CA ALA A 87 -38.59 -76.17 -24.21
C ALA A 87 -37.05 -76.26 -24.31
N ALA A 88 -36.33 -75.76 -23.30
CA ALA A 88 -34.88 -75.84 -23.23
C ALA A 88 -34.37 -77.30 -23.14
N VAL A 89 -35.07 -78.18 -22.42
CA VAL A 89 -34.80 -79.64 -22.39
C VAL A 89 -34.89 -80.24 -23.79
N ASN A 90 -35.97 -79.96 -24.54
CA ASN A 90 -36.15 -80.48 -25.90
C ASN A 90 -35.09 -79.93 -26.86
N GLU A 91 -34.78 -78.64 -26.77
CA GLU A 91 -33.70 -78.04 -27.55
C GLU A 91 -32.32 -78.66 -27.22
N ALA A 92 -32.04 -78.96 -25.95
CA ALA A 92 -30.82 -79.63 -25.54
C ALA A 92 -30.75 -81.06 -26.09
N TYR A 93 -31.88 -81.77 -26.12
CA TYR A 93 -31.98 -83.11 -26.71
C TYR A 93 -31.72 -83.10 -28.22
N VAL A 94 -32.34 -82.17 -28.95
CA VAL A 94 -32.13 -81.99 -30.40
C VAL A 94 -30.69 -81.58 -30.69
N ALA A 95 -30.12 -80.66 -29.91
CA ALA A 95 -28.73 -80.24 -30.04
C ALA A 95 -27.77 -81.42 -29.82
N THR A 96 -28.01 -82.28 -28.83
CA THR A 96 -27.23 -83.50 -28.58
C THR A 96 -27.33 -84.49 -29.75
N SER A 97 -28.52 -84.65 -30.32
CA SER A 97 -28.75 -85.52 -31.48
C SER A 97 -27.99 -85.04 -32.72
N ASN A 98 -27.82 -83.73 -32.85
CA ASN A 98 -27.07 -83.08 -33.93
C ASN A 98 -25.59 -82.86 -33.59
N SER A 99 -25.09 -83.41 -32.47
CA SER A 99 -23.72 -83.23 -31.96
C SER A 99 -23.31 -81.78 -31.64
N ASP A 100 -24.26 -80.86 -31.45
CA ASP A 100 -24.04 -79.48 -31.01
C ASP A 100 -24.03 -79.41 -29.47
N TYR A 101 -22.91 -79.82 -28.88
CA TYR A 101 -22.76 -79.88 -27.43
C TYR A 101 -22.71 -78.51 -26.75
N GLN A 102 -22.26 -77.47 -27.47
CA GLN A 102 -22.21 -76.11 -26.91
C GLN A 102 -23.62 -75.54 -26.77
N LYS A 103 -24.50 -75.75 -27.77
CA LYS A 103 -25.90 -75.38 -27.66
C LYS A 103 -26.64 -76.23 -26.62
N ARG A 104 -26.34 -77.53 -26.52
CA ARG A 104 -26.85 -78.39 -25.45
C ARG A 104 -26.54 -77.80 -24.09
N ASP A 105 -25.28 -77.52 -23.79
CA ASP A 105 -24.85 -77.06 -22.46
C ASP A 105 -25.44 -75.69 -22.10
N ARG A 106 -25.55 -74.79 -23.09
CA ARG A 106 -26.26 -73.51 -22.91
C ARG A 106 -27.73 -73.73 -22.54
N LYS A 107 -28.41 -74.63 -23.26
CA LYS A 107 -29.82 -74.94 -23.00
C LYS A 107 -30.01 -75.64 -21.66
N LEU A 108 -29.09 -76.51 -21.24
CA LEU A 108 -29.13 -77.08 -19.88
C LEU A 108 -28.91 -76.00 -18.79
N ALA A 109 -28.08 -74.99 -19.05
CA ALA A 109 -27.94 -73.84 -18.15
C ALA A 109 -29.23 -73.00 -18.05
N GLU A 110 -29.97 -72.83 -19.16
CA GLU A 110 -31.28 -72.17 -19.17
C GLU A 110 -32.29 -72.93 -18.29
N VAL A 111 -32.28 -74.27 -18.28
CA VAL A 111 -33.14 -75.07 -17.38
C VAL A 111 -32.80 -74.82 -15.91
N LYS A 112 -31.52 -74.75 -15.55
CA LYS A 112 -31.09 -74.44 -14.18
C LYS A 112 -31.47 -73.03 -13.74
N ALA A 113 -31.40 -72.06 -14.66
CA ALA A 113 -31.87 -70.71 -14.40
C ALA A 113 -33.39 -70.68 -14.13
N ALA A 114 -34.17 -71.40 -14.94
CA ALA A 114 -35.61 -71.55 -14.73
C ALA A 114 -35.96 -72.21 -13.38
N GLU A 115 -35.20 -73.24 -12.97
CA GLU A 115 -35.36 -73.88 -11.66
C GLU A 115 -35.08 -72.91 -10.49
N ALA A 116 -34.02 -72.11 -10.61
CA ALA A 116 -33.67 -71.12 -9.60
C ALA A 116 -34.73 -70.01 -9.47
N GLU A 117 -35.31 -69.57 -10.59
CA GLU A 117 -36.39 -68.57 -10.59
C GLU A 117 -37.70 -69.14 -10.02
N TYR A 118 -38.03 -70.39 -10.37
CA TYR A 118 -39.12 -71.15 -9.76
C TYR A 118 -38.99 -71.17 -8.23
N ASN A 119 -37.84 -71.58 -7.70
CA ASN A 119 -37.63 -71.69 -6.25
C ASN A 119 -37.80 -70.36 -5.50
N LYS A 120 -37.30 -69.25 -6.06
CA LYS A 120 -37.49 -67.90 -5.47
C LYS A 120 -38.97 -67.52 -5.37
N ARG A 121 -39.76 -67.91 -6.36
CA ARG A 121 -41.16 -67.51 -6.49
C ARG A 121 -42.10 -68.42 -5.71
N VAL A 122 -41.73 -69.68 -5.52
CA VAL A 122 -42.36 -70.57 -4.53
C VAL A 122 -42.28 -69.95 -3.13
N GLU A 123 -41.12 -69.44 -2.74
CA GLU A 123 -40.94 -68.82 -1.42
C GLU A 123 -41.76 -67.54 -1.25
N PHE A 124 -41.79 -66.68 -2.27
CA PHE A 124 -42.62 -65.48 -2.29
C PHE A 124 -44.11 -65.80 -2.12
N TRP A 125 -44.63 -66.72 -2.91
CA TRP A 125 -46.06 -67.05 -2.90
C TRP A 125 -46.47 -67.87 -1.68
N LYS A 126 -45.58 -68.67 -1.09
CA LYS A 126 -45.83 -69.37 0.17
C LYS A 126 -46.18 -68.40 1.32
N ASN A 127 -45.61 -67.20 1.32
CA ASN A 127 -45.84 -66.20 2.36
C ASN A 127 -46.98 -65.21 2.03
N ASN A 128 -47.43 -65.18 0.77
CA ASN A 128 -48.34 -64.14 0.26
C ASN A 128 -49.68 -64.69 -0.26
N LEU A 129 -49.88 -66.02 -0.33
CA LEU A 129 -51.14 -66.65 -0.73
C LEU A 129 -52.11 -66.82 0.46
N ASP A 130 -53.40 -66.70 0.19
CA ASP A 130 -54.44 -67.20 1.11
C ASP A 130 -54.54 -68.73 1.00
N ILE A 131 -53.82 -69.40 1.90
CA ILE A 131 -53.66 -70.86 1.94
C ILE A 131 -55.02 -71.58 2.11
N ASN A 132 -56.03 -70.92 2.68
CA ASN A 132 -57.32 -71.56 2.95
C ASN A 132 -58.17 -71.78 1.68
N LYS A 133 -57.95 -71.01 0.61
CA LYS A 133 -58.75 -71.07 -0.62
C LYS A 133 -58.01 -71.63 -1.82
N LEU A 134 -56.77 -71.19 -2.03
CA LEU A 134 -55.95 -71.59 -3.18
C LEU A 134 -54.91 -72.66 -2.84
N GLY A 135 -54.78 -73.03 -1.55
CA GLY A 135 -53.74 -73.92 -1.06
C GLY A 135 -53.70 -75.29 -1.75
N GLY A 136 -54.85 -75.91 -2.03
CA GLY A 136 -54.91 -77.23 -2.67
C GLY A 136 -54.38 -77.24 -4.11
N ALA A 137 -54.85 -76.29 -4.93
CA ALA A 137 -54.42 -76.16 -6.33
C ALA A 137 -52.95 -75.70 -6.42
N TYR A 138 -52.52 -74.80 -5.54
CA TYR A 138 -51.14 -74.33 -5.50
C TYR A 138 -50.17 -75.45 -5.09
N GLN A 139 -50.52 -76.25 -4.07
CA GLN A 139 -49.73 -77.42 -3.67
C GLN A 139 -49.62 -78.48 -4.78
N ALA A 140 -50.66 -78.64 -5.61
CA ALA A 140 -50.59 -79.53 -6.77
C ALA A 140 -49.57 -79.05 -7.82
N VAL A 141 -49.46 -77.73 -8.04
CA VAL A 141 -48.45 -77.11 -8.91
C VAL A 141 -47.03 -77.25 -8.34
N LEU A 142 -46.88 -77.15 -7.02
CA LEU A 142 -45.59 -77.38 -6.37
C LEU A 142 -45.12 -78.82 -6.57
N LYS A 143 -45.97 -79.80 -6.25
CA LYS A 143 -45.65 -81.22 -6.41
C LYS A 143 -45.35 -81.61 -7.85
N SER A 144 -46.06 -81.04 -8.82
CA SER A 144 -45.85 -81.35 -10.24
C SER A 144 -44.53 -80.75 -10.76
N ASN A 145 -44.18 -79.53 -10.37
CA ASN A 145 -42.89 -78.91 -10.69
C ASN A 145 -41.72 -79.61 -10.00
N GLU A 146 -41.83 -79.91 -8.71
CA GLU A 146 -40.81 -80.68 -7.97
C GLU A 146 -40.54 -82.02 -8.65
N ASN A 147 -41.59 -82.71 -9.10
CA ASN A 147 -41.44 -83.96 -9.83
C ASN A 147 -40.74 -83.75 -11.19
N PHE A 148 -41.08 -82.69 -11.93
CA PHE A 148 -40.43 -82.35 -13.20
C PHE A 148 -38.94 -82.09 -13.02
N TYR A 149 -38.55 -81.19 -12.10
CA TYR A 149 -37.15 -80.87 -11.85
C TYR A 149 -36.38 -82.04 -11.22
N ARG A 150 -37.04 -82.89 -10.42
CA ARG A 150 -36.43 -84.13 -9.91
C ARG A 150 -36.06 -85.07 -11.04
N ILE A 151 -36.95 -85.30 -12.02
CA ILE A 151 -36.66 -86.16 -13.17
C ILE A 151 -35.57 -85.52 -14.03
N TYR A 152 -35.60 -84.19 -14.21
CA TYR A 152 -34.56 -83.48 -14.95
C TYR A 152 -33.18 -83.65 -14.30
N ASN A 153 -33.04 -83.29 -13.04
CA ASN A 153 -31.76 -83.29 -12.33
C ASN A 153 -31.20 -84.69 -12.10
N LYS A 154 -32.06 -85.66 -11.78
CA LYS A 154 -31.63 -87.03 -11.44
C LYS A 154 -31.38 -87.89 -12.68
N ASP A 155 -32.28 -87.81 -13.66
CA ASP A 155 -32.34 -88.79 -14.75
C ASP A 155 -31.89 -88.16 -16.08
N PHE A 156 -32.41 -86.99 -16.47
CA PHE A 156 -32.14 -86.40 -17.78
C PHE A 156 -30.78 -85.69 -17.89
N GLU A 157 -30.40 -84.85 -16.94
CA GLU A 157 -29.15 -84.07 -17.00
C GLU A 157 -27.92 -84.99 -17.09
N VAL A 158 -27.97 -86.11 -16.36
CA VAL A 158 -26.90 -87.12 -16.40
C VAL A 158 -26.94 -87.89 -17.71
N ALA A 159 -28.12 -88.34 -18.15
CA ALA A 159 -28.24 -89.14 -19.37
C ALA A 159 -27.90 -88.36 -20.65
N ILE A 160 -28.26 -87.08 -20.74
CA ILE A 160 -28.02 -86.28 -21.95
C ILE A 160 -26.54 -85.96 -22.17
N LYS A 161 -25.73 -85.97 -21.11
CA LYS A 161 -24.26 -85.86 -21.21
C LYS A 161 -23.63 -87.14 -21.78
N LEU A 162 -24.29 -88.29 -21.62
CA LEU A 162 -23.88 -89.57 -22.21
C LEU A 162 -24.33 -89.74 -23.67
N GLY A 163 -25.30 -88.92 -24.12
CA GLY A 163 -25.76 -88.86 -25.51
C GLY A 163 -27.29 -88.97 -25.65
N ALA A 164 -27.79 -88.67 -26.85
CA ALA A 164 -29.24 -88.57 -27.10
C ALA A 164 -30.00 -89.89 -26.84
N ILE A 165 -29.42 -91.04 -27.19
CA ILE A 165 -30.07 -92.35 -26.99
C ILE A 165 -30.32 -92.63 -25.50
N ALA A 166 -29.33 -92.36 -24.65
CA ALA A 166 -29.46 -92.55 -23.20
C ALA A 166 -30.53 -91.62 -22.60
N ALA A 167 -30.68 -90.42 -23.15
CA ALA A 167 -31.63 -89.43 -22.69
C ALA A 167 -33.07 -89.61 -23.23
N ALA A 168 -33.31 -90.51 -24.18
CA ALA A 168 -34.61 -90.66 -24.83
C ALA A 168 -35.72 -91.05 -23.84
N LYS A 169 -35.44 -92.01 -22.93
CA LYS A 169 -36.41 -92.42 -21.91
C LYS A 169 -36.64 -91.31 -20.86
N PRO A 170 -35.60 -90.71 -20.25
CA PRO A 170 -35.79 -89.56 -19.36
C PRO A 170 -36.51 -88.38 -20.01
N LEU A 171 -36.35 -88.15 -21.32
CA LEU A 171 -37.10 -87.12 -22.04
C LEU A 171 -38.60 -87.43 -22.09
N GLY A 172 -38.98 -88.69 -22.33
CA GLY A 172 -40.38 -89.12 -22.29
C GLY A 172 -41.00 -89.00 -20.89
N ASP A 173 -40.22 -89.32 -19.85
CA ASP A 173 -40.63 -89.15 -18.45
C ASP A 173 -40.80 -87.65 -18.11
N LEU A 174 -39.93 -86.77 -18.63
CA LEU A 174 -40.06 -85.32 -18.51
C LEU A 174 -41.27 -84.77 -19.26
N ALA A 175 -41.57 -85.27 -20.45
CA ALA A 175 -42.74 -84.86 -21.21
C ALA A 175 -44.04 -85.20 -20.46
N SER A 176 -44.09 -86.37 -19.81
CA SER A 176 -45.21 -86.77 -18.97
C SER A 176 -45.34 -85.89 -17.72
N ALA A 177 -44.20 -85.59 -17.06
CA ALA A 177 -44.18 -84.70 -15.90
C ALA A 177 -44.57 -83.25 -16.27
N TYR A 178 -44.16 -82.78 -17.44
CA TYR A 178 -44.54 -81.47 -17.98
C TYR A 178 -46.05 -81.38 -18.24
N GLU A 179 -46.67 -82.40 -18.84
CA GLU A 179 -48.11 -82.34 -19.10
C GLU A 179 -48.94 -82.36 -17.80
N ILE A 180 -48.48 -83.11 -16.78
CA ILE A 180 -49.06 -83.04 -15.44
C ILE A 180 -48.89 -81.63 -14.85
N ASN A 181 -47.70 -81.03 -14.98
CA ASN A 181 -47.46 -79.68 -14.52
C ASN A 181 -48.40 -78.66 -15.19
N LYS A 182 -48.47 -78.69 -16.51
CA LYS A 182 -49.36 -77.85 -17.31
C LYS A 182 -50.82 -77.96 -16.86
N GLN A 183 -51.33 -79.17 -16.63
CA GLN A 183 -52.70 -79.36 -16.14
C GLN A 183 -52.90 -78.75 -14.75
N THR A 184 -51.95 -78.93 -13.83
CA THR A 184 -52.03 -78.33 -12.49
C THR A 184 -51.95 -76.80 -12.52
N VAL A 185 -51.12 -76.23 -13.40
CA VAL A 185 -50.94 -74.78 -13.58
C VAL A 185 -52.21 -74.15 -14.16
N LEU A 186 -52.81 -74.78 -15.17
CA LEU A 186 -54.07 -74.33 -15.76
C LEU A 186 -55.24 -74.45 -14.77
N ALA A 187 -55.28 -75.51 -13.96
CA ALA A 187 -56.26 -75.67 -12.89
C ALA A 187 -56.12 -74.56 -11.82
N LEU A 188 -54.89 -74.25 -11.40
CA LEU A 188 -54.62 -73.13 -10.50
C LEU A 188 -55.06 -71.80 -11.10
N ASN A 189 -54.73 -71.53 -12.37
CA ASN A 189 -55.15 -70.31 -13.06
C ASN A 189 -56.67 -70.17 -13.10
N SER A 190 -57.41 -71.26 -13.35
CA SER A 190 -58.87 -71.26 -13.33
C SER A 190 -59.42 -70.97 -11.93
N GLU A 191 -58.80 -71.50 -10.88
CA GLU A 191 -59.25 -71.29 -9.50
C GLU A 191 -58.97 -69.86 -9.01
N VAL A 192 -57.80 -69.30 -9.37
CA VAL A 192 -57.46 -67.89 -9.15
C VAL A 192 -58.45 -66.96 -9.87
N GLN A 193 -58.86 -67.32 -11.10
CA GLN A 193 -59.87 -66.57 -11.85
C GLN A 193 -61.26 -66.63 -11.21
N LYS A 194 -61.69 -67.80 -10.70
CA LYS A 194 -62.96 -67.90 -9.97
C LYS A 194 -62.93 -67.06 -8.70
N GLU A 195 -61.82 -67.07 -7.97
CA GLU A 195 -61.70 -66.30 -6.74
C GLU A 195 -61.68 -64.78 -7.01
N SER A 196 -60.96 -64.31 -8.03
CA SER A 196 -60.95 -62.88 -8.38
C SER A 196 -62.33 -62.39 -8.82
N VAL A 197 -63.09 -63.19 -9.56
CA VAL A 197 -64.49 -62.89 -9.93
C VAL A 197 -65.40 -62.88 -8.70
N GLN A 198 -65.29 -63.85 -7.79
CA GLN A 198 -66.07 -63.88 -6.55
C GLN A 198 -65.79 -62.68 -5.64
N ILE A 199 -64.53 -62.24 -5.55
CA ILE A 199 -64.14 -61.04 -4.78
C ILE A 199 -64.75 -59.79 -5.43
N ALA A 200 -64.73 -59.68 -6.76
CA ALA A 200 -65.33 -58.56 -7.48
C ALA A 200 -66.87 -58.53 -7.33
N GLU A 201 -67.56 -59.66 -7.46
CA GLU A 201 -69.01 -59.75 -7.28
C GLU A 201 -69.46 -59.47 -5.84
N SER A 202 -68.76 -60.02 -4.85
CA SER A 202 -69.05 -59.79 -3.44
C SER A 202 -68.85 -58.32 -3.06
N SER A 203 -67.80 -57.69 -3.59
CA SER A 203 -67.51 -56.27 -3.39
C SER A 203 -68.57 -55.37 -4.05
N ASN A 204 -68.97 -55.68 -5.29
CA ASN A 204 -70.02 -54.93 -5.99
C ASN A 204 -71.40 -55.06 -5.31
N LYS A 205 -71.76 -56.24 -4.79
CA LYS A 205 -72.99 -56.43 -3.99
C LYS A 205 -72.96 -55.64 -2.69
N LEU A 206 -71.81 -55.64 -1.98
CA LEU A 206 -71.65 -54.90 -0.73
C LEU A 206 -71.73 -53.37 -0.96
N VAL A 207 -71.10 -52.87 -2.02
CA VAL A 207 -71.16 -51.44 -2.41
C VAL A 207 -72.56 -51.03 -2.85
N SER A 208 -73.22 -51.81 -3.71
CA SER A 208 -74.58 -51.51 -4.20
C SER A 208 -75.63 -51.53 -3.08
N THR A 209 -75.55 -52.49 -2.15
CA THR A 209 -76.48 -52.58 -1.00
C THR A 209 -76.33 -51.36 -0.08
N ILE A 210 -75.10 -50.91 0.19
CA ILE A 210 -74.87 -49.75 1.06
C ILE A 210 -75.23 -48.43 0.34
N GLN A 211 -75.05 -48.33 -0.98
CA GLN A 211 -75.51 -47.17 -1.77
C GLN A 211 -77.03 -47.01 -1.74
N ILE A 212 -77.78 -48.11 -1.88
CA ILE A 212 -79.25 -48.09 -1.78
C ILE A 212 -79.69 -47.71 -0.36
N ALA A 213 -79.02 -48.22 0.68
CA ALA A 213 -79.30 -47.84 2.06
C ALA A 213 -79.01 -46.36 2.36
N LEU A 214 -77.91 -45.80 1.83
CA LEU A 214 -77.57 -44.37 1.96
C LEU A 214 -78.56 -43.47 1.20
N ALA A 215 -79.04 -43.88 0.01
CA ALA A 215 -80.05 -43.14 -0.74
C ALA A 215 -81.40 -43.08 0.00
N LEU A 216 -81.83 -44.21 0.61
CA LEU A 216 -83.05 -44.26 1.41
C LEU A 216 -82.92 -43.46 2.73
N LEU A 217 -81.75 -43.49 3.38
CA LEU A 217 -81.47 -42.70 4.58
C LEU A 217 -81.43 -41.19 4.26
N GLY A 218 -80.86 -40.81 3.11
CA GLY A 218 -80.84 -39.43 2.62
C GLY A 218 -82.25 -38.88 2.33
N LEU A 219 -83.11 -39.68 1.67
CA LEU A 219 -84.51 -39.31 1.42
C LEU A 219 -85.32 -39.18 2.73
N LEU A 220 -85.08 -40.03 3.72
CA LEU A 220 -85.70 -39.95 5.05
C LEU A 220 -85.27 -38.69 5.81
N ILE A 221 -83.99 -38.30 5.74
CA ILE A 221 -83.46 -37.08 6.37
C ILE A 221 -84.05 -35.82 5.71
N ILE A 222 -84.15 -35.79 4.37
CA ILE A 222 -84.77 -34.66 3.63
C ILE A 222 -86.26 -34.55 3.97
N PHE A 223 -87.00 -35.66 4.06
CA PHE A 223 -88.40 -35.67 4.47
C PHE A 223 -88.60 -35.16 5.90
N LEU A 224 -87.75 -35.56 6.86
CA LEU A 224 -87.80 -35.08 8.23
C LEU A 224 -87.43 -33.58 8.35
N ILE A 225 -86.44 -33.11 7.58
CA ILE A 225 -86.08 -31.68 7.51
C ILE A 225 -87.21 -30.84 6.91
N ALA A 226 -87.90 -31.32 5.87
CA ALA A 226 -89.04 -30.61 5.27
C ALA A 226 -90.29 -30.60 6.17
N TYR A 227 -90.57 -31.72 6.86
CA TYR A 227 -91.71 -31.85 7.77
C TYR A 227 -91.57 -31.00 9.05
N PHE A 228 -90.36 -30.89 9.61
CA PHE A 228 -90.10 -30.03 10.78
C PHE A 228 -89.72 -28.58 10.40
N GLY A 229 -89.06 -28.37 9.26
CA GLY A 229 -88.65 -27.04 8.78
C GLY A 229 -89.83 -26.12 8.44
N SER A 230 -90.92 -26.67 7.88
CA SER A 230 -92.16 -25.93 7.63
C SER A 230 -92.86 -25.44 8.92
N ARG A 231 -92.46 -25.94 10.10
CA ARG A 231 -92.93 -25.46 11.41
C ARG A 231 -92.02 -24.45 12.10
N GLN A 232 -90.79 -24.22 11.62
CA GLN A 232 -89.78 -23.36 12.28
C GLN A 232 -89.49 -22.04 11.55
N VAL A 233 -89.92 -21.88 10.30
CA VAL A 233 -89.73 -20.65 9.48
C VAL A 233 -90.51 -19.43 10.01
N LYS A 234 -91.42 -19.58 10.99
CA LYS A 234 -92.08 -18.44 11.66
C LYS A 234 -91.25 -17.74 12.75
N GLN A 235 -89.98 -18.11 12.97
CA GLN A 235 -89.14 -17.54 14.04
C GLN A 235 -87.73 -17.04 13.62
N ILE A 236 -87.37 -17.07 12.33
CA ILE A 236 -86.02 -16.66 11.86
C ILE A 236 -86.14 -15.56 10.82
N GLU A 237 -86.66 -14.41 11.25
CA GLU A 237 -86.65 -13.14 10.48
C GLU A 237 -85.65 -12.13 11.07
N SER A 238 -84.96 -12.46 12.18
CA SER A 238 -84.21 -11.51 13.02
C SER A 238 -82.67 -11.61 12.96
N ALA A 239 -82.07 -12.34 12.01
CA ALA A 239 -80.61 -12.58 12.01
C ALA A 239 -79.87 -12.24 10.70
N VAL A 240 -80.51 -11.59 9.73
CA VAL A 240 -79.91 -11.30 8.39
C VAL A 240 -79.40 -9.85 8.26
N MET A 241 -79.53 -8.99 9.28
CA MET A 241 -79.13 -7.58 9.23
C MET A 241 -77.68 -7.24 9.66
N MET A 242 -76.76 -8.21 9.81
CA MET A 242 -75.40 -7.95 10.36
C MET A 242 -74.21 -8.17 9.41
N LEU A 243 -74.43 -8.37 8.10
CA LEU A 243 -73.34 -8.67 7.14
C LEU A 243 -73.16 -7.63 6.01
N GLU A 244 -73.60 -6.39 6.20
CA GLU A 244 -73.48 -5.32 5.19
C GLU A 244 -72.59 -4.13 5.61
N ASN A 245 -72.05 -4.11 6.84
CA ASN A 245 -71.36 -2.92 7.40
C ASN A 245 -69.81 -2.94 7.33
N ASP A 246 -69.15 -4.10 7.24
CA ASP A 246 -67.66 -4.20 7.35
C ASP A 246 -66.90 -3.93 6.03
N GLY A 247 -67.57 -4.02 4.89
CA GLY A 247 -66.95 -3.81 3.57
C GLY A 247 -66.63 -2.34 3.25
N GLN A 248 -67.42 -1.41 3.78
CA GLN A 248 -67.26 0.03 3.48
C GLN A 248 -66.15 0.69 4.32
N GLN A 249 -65.92 0.26 5.56
CA GLN A 249 -64.93 0.87 6.47
C GLN A 249 -63.48 0.62 6.04
N ASN A 250 -63.17 -0.57 5.50
CA ASN A 250 -61.82 -0.91 5.05
C ASN A 250 -61.41 -0.16 3.78
N GLN A 251 -62.35 0.13 2.88
CA GLN A 251 -62.08 0.86 1.64
C GLN A 251 -61.81 2.36 1.93
N MET A 252 -62.55 2.96 2.87
CA MET A 252 -62.31 4.34 3.31
C MET A 252 -60.96 4.49 4.04
N ALA A 253 -60.57 3.51 4.86
CA ALA A 253 -59.30 3.55 5.59
C ALA A 253 -58.06 3.57 4.67
N VAL A 254 -58.11 2.91 3.51
CA VAL A 254 -57.01 2.90 2.53
C VAL A 254 -56.99 4.18 1.70
N LEU A 255 -58.15 4.70 1.29
CA LEU A 255 -58.24 5.95 0.52
C LEU A 255 -57.74 7.15 1.34
N ASN A 256 -58.08 7.22 2.63
CA ASN A 256 -57.59 8.28 3.50
C ASN A 256 -56.08 8.21 3.70
N LEU A 257 -55.49 7.01 3.83
CA LEU A 257 -54.03 6.87 3.89
C LEU A 257 -53.37 7.30 2.57
N LEU A 258 -53.97 7.01 1.41
CA LEU A 258 -53.44 7.48 0.12
C LEU A 258 -53.52 9.01 -0.04
N ASP A 259 -54.59 9.63 0.47
CA ASP A 259 -54.77 11.08 0.48
C ASP A 259 -53.75 11.76 1.41
N GLU A 260 -53.57 11.23 2.63
CA GLU A 260 -52.56 11.69 3.60
C GLU A 260 -51.12 11.57 3.06
N MET A 261 -50.86 10.65 2.12
CA MET A 261 -49.54 10.41 1.51
C MET A 261 -49.35 11.11 0.15
N GLY A 262 -50.35 11.84 -0.35
CA GLY A 262 -50.26 12.57 -1.62
C GLY A 262 -49.12 13.58 -1.62
N ASP A 263 -49.03 14.37 -0.54
CA ASP A 263 -48.02 15.43 -0.40
C ASP A 263 -46.60 14.88 -0.16
N LEU A 264 -46.46 13.66 0.37
CA LEU A 264 -45.16 12.99 0.52
C LEU A 264 -44.52 12.71 -0.84
N ALA A 265 -45.31 12.39 -1.87
CA ALA A 265 -44.83 12.14 -3.22
C ALA A 265 -44.22 13.41 -3.88
N ASP A 266 -44.65 14.59 -3.44
CA ASP A 266 -44.13 15.89 -3.87
C ASP A 266 -42.92 16.36 -3.03
N GLY A 267 -42.42 15.51 -2.12
CA GLY A 267 -41.24 15.80 -1.29
C GLY A 267 -41.56 16.53 0.02
N ASP A 268 -42.82 16.60 0.42
CA ASP A 268 -43.18 17.18 1.72
C ASP A 268 -42.91 16.18 2.85
N LEU A 269 -41.80 16.34 3.58
CA LEU A 269 -41.44 15.49 4.72
C LEU A 269 -42.00 16.03 6.05
N THR A 270 -42.89 17.03 6.00
CA THR A 270 -43.58 17.57 7.18
C THR A 270 -44.88 16.81 7.49
N VAL A 271 -45.40 16.09 6.50
CA VAL A 271 -46.66 15.34 6.62
C VAL A 271 -46.48 14.09 7.47
N ARG A 272 -47.57 13.68 8.14
CA ARG A 272 -47.64 12.43 8.89
C ARG A 272 -48.95 11.73 8.64
N ALA A 273 -48.89 10.42 8.44
CA ALA A 273 -50.07 9.57 8.37
C ALA A 273 -50.66 9.37 9.77
N GLU A 274 -51.98 9.43 9.89
CA GLU A 274 -52.68 9.22 11.16
C GLU A 274 -52.70 7.72 11.51
N VAL A 275 -52.07 7.34 12.63
CA VAL A 275 -52.00 5.95 13.08
C VAL A 275 -53.29 5.58 13.83
N LYS A 276 -54.17 4.81 13.17
CA LYS A 276 -55.46 4.34 13.71
C LYS A 276 -55.42 2.85 14.09
N GLU A 277 -56.27 2.42 15.02
CA GLU A 277 -56.48 0.99 15.37
C GLU A 277 -57.32 0.25 14.30
N ASN A 278 -56.90 0.33 13.04
CA ASN A 278 -57.53 -0.35 11.92
C ASN A 278 -56.47 -1.07 11.08
N ILE A 279 -56.89 -1.67 9.95
CA ILE A 279 -56.00 -2.45 9.08
C ILE A 279 -54.83 -1.63 8.47
N THR A 280 -54.90 -0.29 8.44
CA THR A 280 -53.87 0.57 7.84
C THR A 280 -52.92 1.21 8.86
N GLY A 281 -53.18 1.13 10.17
CA GLY A 281 -52.35 1.75 11.21
C GLY A 281 -50.88 1.33 11.21
N ALA A 282 -50.58 0.04 11.00
CA ALA A 282 -49.20 -0.44 10.94
C ALA A 282 -48.43 0.07 9.68
N ILE A 283 -49.15 0.36 8.60
CA ILE A 283 -48.58 0.93 7.38
C ILE A 283 -48.29 2.42 7.59
N ALA A 284 -49.23 3.15 8.19
CA ALA A 284 -49.05 4.57 8.57
C ALA A 284 -47.83 4.76 9.47
N ASP A 285 -47.65 3.88 10.47
CA ASP A 285 -46.50 3.92 11.38
C ASP A 285 -45.16 3.67 10.66
N SER A 286 -45.12 2.69 9.75
CA SER A 286 -43.91 2.38 8.94
C SER A 286 -43.55 3.51 7.97
N ILE A 287 -44.56 4.19 7.41
CA ILE A 287 -44.33 5.35 6.54
C ILE A 287 -43.81 6.54 7.37
N ASN A 288 -44.42 6.83 8.52
CA ASN A 288 -43.93 7.88 9.42
C ASN A 288 -42.46 7.66 9.83
N TYR A 289 -42.06 6.43 10.12
CA TYR A 289 -40.65 6.09 10.39
C TYR A 289 -39.72 6.35 9.19
N THR A 290 -40.21 6.08 7.97
CA THR A 290 -39.47 6.36 6.73
C THR A 290 -39.33 7.87 6.49
N ILE A 291 -40.40 8.64 6.72
CA ILE A 291 -40.38 10.11 6.64
C ILE A 291 -39.35 10.68 7.62
N ASP A 292 -39.33 10.21 8.86
CA ASP A 292 -38.36 10.64 9.87
C ASP A 292 -36.92 10.33 9.44
N SER A 293 -36.68 9.11 8.94
CA SER A 293 -35.34 8.71 8.44
C SER A 293 -34.88 9.54 7.23
N LEU A 294 -35.80 9.87 6.31
CA LEU A 294 -35.50 10.75 5.17
C LEU A 294 -35.24 12.18 5.61
N ARG A 295 -35.99 12.69 6.59
CA ARG A 295 -35.81 14.03 7.16
C ARG A 295 -34.44 14.16 7.83
N ASP A 296 -34.03 13.16 8.60
CA ASP A 296 -32.70 13.12 9.23
C ASP A 296 -31.60 13.08 8.17
N LEU A 297 -31.74 12.25 7.13
CA LEU A 297 -30.78 12.15 6.03
C LEU A 297 -30.64 13.48 5.27
N VAL A 298 -31.74 14.12 4.89
CA VAL A 298 -31.72 15.42 4.18
C VAL A 298 -31.12 16.52 5.07
N THR A 299 -31.42 16.51 6.37
CA THR A 299 -30.81 17.45 7.34
C THR A 299 -29.30 17.25 7.42
N GLU A 300 -28.84 16.00 7.46
CA GLU A 300 -27.42 15.68 7.49
C GLU A 300 -26.71 16.05 6.17
N ILE A 301 -27.35 15.84 5.02
CA ILE A 301 -26.83 16.27 3.71
C ILE A 301 -26.68 17.80 3.66
N ASN A 302 -27.70 18.55 4.07
CA ASN A 302 -27.63 20.02 4.12
C ASN A 302 -26.48 20.50 5.03
N ARG A 303 -26.33 19.90 6.21
CA ARG A 303 -25.23 20.20 7.15
C ARG A 303 -23.86 19.87 6.54
N ALA A 304 -23.73 18.72 5.88
CA ALA A 304 -22.49 18.29 5.24
C ALA A 304 -22.11 19.23 4.08
N SER A 305 -23.07 19.60 3.23
CA SER A 305 -22.86 20.55 2.12
C SER A 305 -22.42 21.93 2.63
N GLU A 306 -23.01 22.44 3.71
CA GLU A 306 -22.59 23.71 4.32
C GLU A 306 -21.16 23.63 4.89
N GLN A 307 -20.81 22.51 5.53
CA GLN A 307 -19.44 22.27 6.02
C GLN A 307 -18.43 22.20 4.88
N VAL A 308 -18.75 21.50 3.80
CA VAL A 308 -17.89 21.44 2.59
C VAL A 308 -17.71 22.84 2.01
N ASN A 309 -18.80 23.61 1.82
CA ASN A 309 -18.73 24.96 1.27
C ASN A 309 -17.88 25.91 2.14
N THR A 310 -17.97 25.80 3.45
CA THR A 310 -17.13 26.57 4.37
C THR A 310 -15.66 26.19 4.24
N ALA A 311 -15.37 24.88 4.19
CA ALA A 311 -14.01 24.36 4.06
C ALA A 311 -13.38 24.72 2.70
N THR A 312 -14.14 24.64 1.61
CA THR A 312 -13.69 25.04 0.28
C THR A 312 -13.46 26.54 0.19
N GLY A 313 -14.31 27.37 0.80
CA GLY A 313 -14.10 28.82 0.91
C GLY A 313 -12.78 29.17 1.61
N GLN A 314 -12.46 28.48 2.71
CA GLN A 314 -11.17 28.64 3.42
C GLN A 314 -9.98 28.15 2.58
N ALA A 315 -10.11 27.00 1.93
CA ALA A 315 -9.08 26.45 1.04
C ALA A 315 -8.80 27.36 -0.16
N GLN A 316 -9.83 28.00 -0.72
CA GLN A 316 -9.70 28.97 -1.79
C GLN A 316 -8.95 30.21 -1.34
N ALA A 317 -9.32 30.78 -0.19
CA ALA A 317 -8.61 31.94 0.38
C ALA A 317 -7.13 31.62 0.66
N THR A 318 -6.85 30.41 1.17
CA THR A 318 -5.48 29.94 1.40
C THR A 318 -4.71 29.81 0.09
N SER A 319 -5.32 29.27 -0.96
CA SER A 319 -4.69 29.13 -2.28
C SER A 319 -4.35 30.48 -2.90
N VAL A 320 -5.25 31.47 -2.80
CA VAL A 320 -4.98 32.85 -3.24
C VAL A 320 -3.81 33.46 -2.45
N GLY A 321 -3.77 33.26 -1.13
CA GLY A 321 -2.67 33.71 -0.28
C GLY A 321 -1.32 33.08 -0.67
N LEU A 322 -1.32 31.77 -0.95
CA LEU A 322 -0.14 31.02 -1.41
C LEU A 322 0.36 31.51 -2.77
N LEU A 323 -0.52 31.78 -3.72
CA LEU A 323 -0.14 32.34 -5.03
C LEU A 323 0.55 33.70 -4.88
N SER A 324 -0.03 34.60 -4.08
CA SER A 324 0.59 35.92 -3.82
C SER A 324 1.94 35.79 -3.11
N ALA A 325 2.07 34.83 -2.18
CA ALA A 325 3.33 34.54 -1.51
C ALA A 325 4.39 34.00 -2.48
N ALA A 326 4.00 33.09 -3.38
CA ALA A 326 4.89 32.53 -4.39
C ALA A 326 5.38 33.59 -5.40
N GLU A 327 4.52 34.53 -5.81
CA GLU A 327 4.92 35.67 -6.65
C GLU A 327 5.95 36.55 -5.95
N LYS A 328 5.72 36.89 -4.68
CA LYS A 328 6.69 37.66 -3.86
C LYS A 328 8.01 36.90 -3.72
N GLN A 329 7.94 35.60 -3.45
CA GLN A 329 9.11 34.74 -3.33
C GLN A 329 9.90 34.71 -4.64
N SER A 330 9.24 34.58 -5.79
CA SER A 330 9.90 34.63 -7.10
C SER A 330 10.63 35.95 -7.33
N LYS A 331 10.02 37.08 -6.95
CA LYS A 331 10.67 38.39 -7.04
C LYS A 331 11.94 38.45 -6.16
N GLN A 332 11.84 37.97 -4.91
CA GLN A 332 12.97 37.95 -3.98
C GLN A 332 14.11 37.04 -4.45
N ILE A 333 13.80 35.92 -5.10
CA ILE A 333 14.79 35.04 -5.69
C ILE A 333 15.57 35.76 -6.81
N THR A 334 14.87 36.48 -7.70
CA THR A 334 15.51 37.29 -8.75
C THR A 334 16.40 38.37 -8.15
N GLU A 335 15.89 39.16 -7.20
CA GLU A 335 16.68 40.21 -6.51
C GLU A 335 17.92 39.63 -5.81
N THR A 336 17.79 38.48 -5.17
CA THR A 336 18.91 37.78 -4.51
C THR A 336 19.92 37.28 -5.54
N THR A 337 19.47 36.71 -6.65
CA THR A 337 20.34 36.23 -7.73
C THR A 337 21.14 37.37 -8.35
N ASP A 338 20.51 38.52 -8.57
CA ASP A 338 21.18 39.73 -9.07
C ASP A 338 22.22 40.26 -8.06
N ALA A 339 21.89 40.27 -6.77
CA ALA A 339 22.82 40.65 -5.71
C ALA A 339 24.05 39.73 -5.67
N VAL A 340 23.87 38.41 -5.84
CA VAL A 340 24.97 37.43 -5.89
C VAL A 340 25.80 37.58 -7.16
N SER A 341 25.18 37.92 -8.30
CA SER A 341 25.89 38.25 -9.54
C SER A 341 26.77 39.49 -9.38
N ASN A 342 26.23 40.54 -8.74
CA ASN A 342 26.99 41.74 -8.40
C ASN A 342 28.16 41.42 -7.46
N MET A 343 27.92 40.60 -6.42
CA MET A 343 28.95 40.14 -5.49
C MET A 343 30.08 39.38 -6.21
N THR A 344 29.74 38.51 -7.15
CA THR A 344 30.73 37.77 -7.96
C THR A 344 31.62 38.71 -8.77
N ARG A 345 31.04 39.75 -9.38
CA ARG A 345 31.81 40.79 -10.09
C ARG A 345 32.74 41.55 -9.14
N SER A 346 32.28 41.89 -7.94
CA SER A 346 33.13 42.52 -6.92
C SER A 346 34.28 41.61 -6.45
N ILE A 347 34.03 40.31 -6.26
CA ILE A 347 35.08 39.33 -5.90
C ILE A 347 36.16 39.25 -6.99
N LEU A 348 35.76 39.20 -8.27
CA LEU A 348 36.71 39.21 -9.38
C LEU A 348 37.55 40.50 -9.42
N GLN A 349 36.95 41.64 -9.10
CA GLN A 349 37.68 42.90 -8.98
C GLN A 349 38.68 42.88 -7.81
N VAL A 350 38.31 42.32 -6.66
CA VAL A 350 39.24 42.14 -5.52
C VAL A 350 40.40 41.22 -5.89
N SER A 351 40.12 40.11 -6.58
CA SER A 351 41.15 39.19 -7.07
C SER A 351 42.13 39.88 -8.03
N SER A 352 41.62 40.67 -8.98
CA SER A 352 42.46 41.48 -9.88
C SER A 352 43.32 42.50 -9.12
N ASN A 353 42.73 43.21 -8.15
CA ASN A 353 43.45 44.15 -7.30
C ASN A 353 44.54 43.47 -6.46
N ALA A 354 44.27 42.28 -5.92
CA ALA A 354 45.24 41.48 -5.18
C ALA A 354 46.41 41.05 -6.08
N SER A 355 46.14 40.62 -7.31
CA SER A 355 47.18 40.31 -8.31
C SER A 355 48.06 41.53 -8.63
N GLN A 356 47.45 42.71 -8.84
CA GLN A 356 48.20 43.94 -9.06
C GLN A 356 49.04 44.33 -7.83
N ALA A 357 48.48 44.23 -6.62
CA ALA A 357 49.20 44.48 -5.38
C ALA A 357 50.40 43.54 -5.23
N SER A 358 50.27 42.26 -5.65
CA SER A 358 51.36 41.28 -5.63
C SER A 358 52.53 41.72 -6.51
N GLN A 359 52.23 42.17 -7.73
CA GLN A 359 53.25 42.68 -8.65
C GLN A 359 53.95 43.93 -8.10
N VAL A 360 53.20 44.86 -7.51
CA VAL A 360 53.78 46.05 -6.87
C VAL A 360 54.68 45.65 -5.69
N ALA A 361 54.24 44.72 -4.85
CA ALA A 361 55.03 44.20 -3.74
C ALA A 361 56.35 43.57 -4.22
N GLN A 362 56.31 42.73 -5.25
CA GLN A 362 57.51 42.12 -5.83
C GLN A 362 58.50 43.17 -6.35
N ARG A 363 58.01 44.22 -7.02
CA ARG A 363 58.86 45.33 -7.48
C ARG A 363 59.46 46.13 -6.32
N SER A 364 58.68 46.39 -5.27
CA SER A 364 59.17 47.05 -4.06
C SER A 364 60.24 46.22 -3.36
N LEU A 365 60.06 44.89 -3.28
CA LEU A 365 61.05 43.97 -2.72
C LEU A 365 62.36 44.04 -3.51
N GLN A 366 62.28 43.94 -4.83
CA GLN A 366 63.45 44.04 -5.71
C GLN A 366 64.19 45.38 -5.53
N ALA A 367 63.46 46.49 -5.46
CA ALA A 367 64.03 47.82 -5.25
C ALA A 367 64.71 47.93 -3.87
N ALA A 368 64.09 47.38 -2.81
CA ALA A 368 64.67 47.36 -1.47
C ALA A 368 65.95 46.51 -1.42
N THR A 369 65.95 45.33 -2.04
CA THR A 369 67.15 44.47 -2.13
C THR A 369 68.29 45.16 -2.90
N GLN A 370 67.98 45.80 -4.04
CA GLN A 370 68.98 46.56 -4.81
C GLN A 370 69.52 47.76 -4.00
N GLY A 371 68.64 48.48 -3.30
CA GLY A 371 69.03 49.56 -2.40
C GLY A 371 69.92 49.07 -1.27
N SER A 372 69.60 47.93 -0.65
CA SER A 372 70.38 47.33 0.44
C SER A 372 71.79 46.97 -0.04
N GLN A 373 71.90 46.39 -1.23
CA GLN A 373 73.20 46.11 -1.85
C GLN A 373 74.01 47.39 -2.13
N ALA A 374 73.37 48.45 -2.65
CA ALA A 374 74.03 49.72 -2.91
C ALA A 374 74.54 50.38 -1.62
N VAL A 375 73.77 50.29 -0.53
CA VAL A 375 74.19 50.75 0.80
C VAL A 375 75.37 49.93 1.32
N GLN A 376 75.33 48.61 1.22
CA GLN A 376 76.45 47.75 1.63
C GLN A 376 77.74 48.10 0.87
N ASN A 377 77.64 48.31 -0.44
CA ASN A 377 78.78 48.76 -1.26
C ASN A 377 79.29 50.13 -0.81
N THR A 378 78.40 51.05 -0.42
CA THR A 378 78.75 52.37 0.10
C THR A 378 79.49 52.27 1.43
N ILE A 379 79.02 51.43 2.36
CA ILE A 379 79.68 51.17 3.64
C ILE A 379 81.08 50.57 3.43
N ALA A 380 81.21 49.61 2.50
CA ALA A 380 82.50 49.05 2.13
C ALA A 380 83.45 50.13 1.55
N GLY A 381 82.93 51.00 0.69
CA GLY A 381 83.68 52.15 0.16
C GLY A 381 84.14 53.13 1.24
N MET A 382 83.27 53.47 2.19
CA MET A 382 83.62 54.33 3.34
C MET A 382 84.71 53.69 4.21
N ASN A 383 84.63 52.39 4.47
CA ASN A 383 85.69 51.67 5.19
C ASN A 383 87.03 51.73 4.46
N GLY A 384 87.04 51.58 3.13
CA GLY A 384 88.24 51.73 2.31
C GLY A 384 88.83 53.15 2.35
N ILE A 385 87.98 54.18 2.26
CA ILE A 385 88.40 55.58 2.40
C ILE A 385 89.02 55.84 3.78
N ARG A 386 88.41 55.31 4.84
CA ARG A 386 88.93 55.43 6.21
C ARG A 386 90.34 54.85 6.33
N GLU A 387 90.57 53.68 5.75
CA GLU A 387 91.88 53.02 5.74
C GLU A 387 92.92 53.86 4.98
N GLN A 388 92.56 54.40 3.82
CA GLN A 388 93.43 55.29 3.03
C GLN A 388 93.78 56.59 3.77
N ILE A 389 92.81 57.20 4.47
CA ILE A 389 93.05 58.40 5.31
C ILE A 389 94.02 58.07 6.44
N GLN A 390 93.84 56.93 7.13
CA GLN A 390 94.74 56.51 8.20
C GLN A 390 96.16 56.27 7.70
N GLU A 391 96.33 55.64 6.54
CA GLU A 391 97.64 55.44 5.93
C GLU A 391 98.30 56.78 5.55
N THR A 392 97.53 57.70 4.97
CA THR A 392 97.99 59.03 4.58
C THR A 392 98.39 59.86 5.81
N SER A 393 97.59 59.82 6.89
CA SER A 393 97.91 60.46 8.17
C SER A 393 99.24 59.95 8.75
N LYS A 394 99.51 58.63 8.70
CA LYS A 394 100.80 58.06 9.11
C LYS A 394 101.97 58.57 8.26
N ARG A 395 101.79 58.72 6.94
CA ARG A 395 102.82 59.26 6.04
C ARG A 395 103.12 60.73 6.35
N ILE A 396 102.08 61.54 6.58
CA ILE A 396 102.22 62.96 6.92
C ILE A 396 102.86 63.14 8.29
N LYS A 397 102.50 62.33 9.31
CA LYS A 397 103.15 62.36 10.62
C LYS A 397 104.66 62.11 10.52
N ARG A 398 105.07 61.10 9.76
CA ARG A 398 106.50 60.84 9.48
C ARG A 398 107.19 62.01 8.76
N LEU A 399 106.50 62.69 7.85
CA LEU A 399 107.01 63.89 7.20
C LEU A 399 107.18 65.04 8.20
N GLY A 400 106.24 65.21 9.13
CA GLY A 400 106.33 66.17 10.23
C GLY A 400 107.53 65.89 11.14
N GLU A 401 107.72 64.62 11.54
CA GLU A 401 108.90 64.16 12.31
C GLU A 401 110.21 64.45 11.56
N SER A 402 110.30 64.07 10.29
CA SER A 402 111.49 64.35 9.46
C SER A 402 111.75 65.85 9.31
N SER A 403 110.69 66.67 9.24
CA SER A 403 110.81 68.13 9.12
C SER A 403 111.24 68.77 10.45
N GLN A 404 110.91 68.15 11.58
CA GLN A 404 111.41 68.54 12.90
C GLN A 404 112.91 68.28 13.01
N GLU A 405 113.36 67.07 12.62
CA GLU A 405 114.79 66.72 12.58
C GLU A 405 115.60 67.67 11.67
N ILE A 406 115.07 68.01 10.49
CA ILE A 406 115.71 69.00 9.61
C ILE A 406 115.76 70.38 10.28
N GLY A 407 114.71 70.79 10.99
CA GLY A 407 114.68 72.05 11.73
C GLY A 407 115.81 72.16 12.76
N GLU A 408 116.04 71.09 13.53
CA GLU A 408 117.14 70.99 14.51
C GLU A 408 118.52 71.08 13.83
N ILE A 409 118.70 70.44 12.67
CA ILE A 409 119.93 70.54 11.88
C ILE A 409 120.15 71.96 11.36
N VAL A 410 119.09 72.62 10.88
CA VAL A 410 119.16 74.00 10.36
C VAL A 410 119.53 74.98 11.49
N GLU A 411 118.99 74.81 12.68
CA GLU A 411 119.36 75.60 13.87
C GLU A 411 120.85 75.41 14.22
N LEU A 412 121.32 74.17 14.26
CA LEU A 412 122.74 73.85 14.46
C LEU A 412 123.65 74.46 13.39
N ILE A 413 123.25 74.42 12.12
CA ILE A 413 124.02 75.06 11.04
C ILE A 413 124.04 76.58 11.23
N SER A 414 122.93 77.19 11.63
CA SER A 414 122.86 78.63 11.91
C SER A 414 123.87 79.00 12.99
N ASP A 415 123.90 78.26 14.10
CA ASP A 415 124.87 78.44 15.19
C ASP A 415 126.31 78.30 14.70
N ILE A 416 126.61 77.29 13.88
CA ILE A 416 127.94 77.09 13.28
C ILE A 416 128.31 78.27 12.38
N THR A 417 127.40 78.77 11.54
CA THR A 417 127.67 79.90 10.64
C THR A 417 127.89 81.19 11.41
N GLU A 418 127.16 81.42 12.50
CA GLU A 418 127.36 82.57 13.39
C GLU A 418 128.70 82.50 14.11
N GLN A 419 129.07 81.34 14.66
CA GLN A 419 130.39 81.11 15.24
C GLN A 419 131.50 81.31 14.20
N THR A 420 131.31 80.81 12.97
CA THR A 420 132.28 80.97 11.88
C THR A 420 132.43 82.43 11.49
N ASN A 421 131.33 83.20 11.46
CA ASN A 421 131.35 84.64 11.19
C ASN A 421 132.16 85.41 12.27
N ILE A 422 131.94 85.08 13.55
CA ILE A 422 132.70 85.66 14.67
C ILE A 422 134.18 85.29 14.58
N LEU A 423 134.51 84.03 14.27
CA LEU A 423 135.89 83.57 14.08
C LEU A 423 136.57 84.29 12.91
N ALA A 424 135.88 84.46 11.80
CA ALA A 424 136.38 85.15 10.61
C ALA A 424 136.62 86.64 10.88
N LEU A 425 135.70 87.30 11.58
CA LEU A 425 135.86 88.69 12.01
C LEU A 425 137.07 88.86 12.95
N ASN A 426 137.23 87.97 13.93
CA ASN A 426 138.39 87.96 14.82
C ASN A 426 139.70 87.75 14.04
N ALA A 427 139.70 86.86 13.04
CA ALA A 427 140.85 86.63 12.18
C ALA A 427 141.16 87.85 11.29
N ALA A 428 140.15 88.54 10.77
CA ALA A 428 140.31 89.77 9.97
C ALA A 428 140.90 90.91 10.82
N ILE A 429 140.43 91.08 12.07
CA ILE A 429 140.98 92.06 13.03
C ILE A 429 142.46 91.76 13.32
N GLN A 430 142.80 90.51 13.61
CA GLN A 430 144.18 90.10 13.89
C GLN A 430 145.08 90.26 12.66
N ALA A 431 144.59 89.96 11.46
CA ALA A 431 145.31 90.13 10.20
C ALA A 431 145.56 91.62 9.88
N ALA A 432 144.57 92.50 10.14
CA ALA A 432 144.73 93.95 10.04
C ALA A 432 145.77 94.50 11.04
N SER A 433 145.84 93.92 12.24
CA SER A 433 146.84 94.27 13.25
C SER A 433 148.28 93.89 12.86
N ALA A 434 148.46 92.94 11.93
CA ALA A 434 149.78 92.47 11.47
C ALA A 434 150.36 93.29 10.30
N GLY A 435 149.66 94.32 9.82
CA GLY A 435 150.14 95.23 8.78
C GLY A 435 150.40 94.55 7.42
N GLU A 436 151.51 94.88 6.75
CA GLU A 436 151.87 94.33 5.41
C GLU A 436 151.99 92.79 5.40
N ALA A 437 152.40 92.16 6.51
CA ALA A 437 152.52 90.70 6.60
C ALA A 437 151.17 89.96 6.68
N GLY A 438 150.10 90.65 7.13
CA GLY A 438 148.77 90.08 7.32
C GLY A 438 147.84 90.18 6.11
N ARG A 439 148.25 90.88 5.05
CA ARG A 439 147.40 91.23 3.89
C ARG A 439 146.74 90.02 3.22
N GLY A 440 147.49 88.93 3.03
CA GLY A 440 146.96 87.69 2.44
C GLY A 440 145.96 86.98 3.36
N PHE A 441 146.16 87.06 4.68
CA PHE A 441 145.25 86.51 5.68
C PHE A 441 143.97 87.33 5.82
N THR A 442 144.03 88.67 5.69
CA THR A 442 142.84 89.53 5.70
C THR A 442 141.88 89.16 4.58
N VAL A 443 142.38 88.95 3.36
CA VAL A 443 141.54 88.57 2.21
C VAL A 443 140.85 87.22 2.44
N VAL A 444 141.56 86.24 3.02
CA VAL A 444 140.97 84.93 3.35
C VAL A 444 139.93 85.08 4.46
N ALA A 445 140.21 85.87 5.51
CA ALA A 445 139.27 86.09 6.60
C ALA A 445 137.99 86.81 6.15
N GLU A 446 138.10 87.83 5.28
CA GLU A 446 136.94 88.52 4.68
C GLU A 446 136.12 87.57 3.79
N GLU A 447 136.76 86.67 3.02
CA GLU A 447 136.02 85.71 2.19
C GLU A 447 135.33 84.62 3.04
N VAL A 448 135.95 84.17 4.14
CA VAL A 448 135.30 83.26 5.11
C VAL A 448 134.14 83.95 5.81
N GLN A 449 134.28 85.23 6.19
CA GLN A 449 133.20 86.02 6.77
C GLN A 449 132.02 86.14 5.79
N ARG A 450 132.29 86.51 4.54
CA ARG A 450 131.29 86.61 3.47
C ARG A 450 130.61 85.28 3.19
N LEU A 451 131.35 84.16 3.24
CA LEU A 451 130.78 82.83 3.11
C LEU A 451 129.88 82.49 4.30
N ALA A 452 130.31 82.81 5.53
CA ALA A 452 129.52 82.58 6.74
C ALA A 452 128.21 83.39 6.74
N GLU A 453 128.25 84.67 6.34
CA GLU A 453 127.07 85.53 6.17
C GLU A 453 126.11 84.95 5.11
N ARG A 454 126.63 84.52 3.94
CA ARG A 454 125.82 83.88 2.89
C ARG A 454 125.22 82.55 3.34
N SER A 455 125.98 81.74 4.09
CA SER A 455 125.49 80.48 4.65
C SER A 455 124.44 80.71 5.73
N SER A 456 124.60 81.73 6.58
CA SER A 456 123.60 82.12 7.59
C SER A 456 122.30 82.56 6.93
N GLU A 457 122.37 83.40 5.89
CA GLU A 457 121.19 83.84 5.14
C GLU A 457 120.48 82.67 4.44
N ALA A 458 121.23 81.77 3.79
CA ALA A 458 120.66 80.56 3.20
C ALA A 458 120.01 79.65 4.26
N THR A 459 120.61 79.52 5.44
CA THR A 459 120.10 78.72 6.55
C THR A 459 118.80 79.32 7.11
N LYS A 460 118.70 80.65 7.22
CA LYS A 460 117.44 81.33 7.58
C LYS A 460 116.33 81.08 6.57
N GLN A 461 116.64 81.10 5.27
CA GLN A 461 115.67 80.79 4.22
C GLN A 461 115.20 79.33 4.30
N ILE A 462 116.12 78.39 4.51
CA ILE A 462 115.78 76.97 4.73
C ILE A 462 114.92 76.83 5.99
N GLY A 463 115.24 77.50 7.09
CA GLY A 463 114.46 77.48 8.33
C GLY A 463 113.03 78.00 8.13
N ALA A 464 112.84 79.05 7.35
CA ALA A 464 111.52 79.55 6.99
C ALA A 464 110.71 78.51 6.18
N ILE A 465 111.35 77.82 5.22
CA ILE A 465 110.72 76.74 4.44
C ILE A 465 110.34 75.57 5.34
N VAL A 466 111.24 75.12 6.23
CA VAL A 466 110.99 74.01 7.17
C VAL A 466 109.84 74.34 8.10
N LYS A 467 109.79 75.56 8.65
CA LYS A 467 108.69 76.02 9.52
C LYS A 467 107.35 76.03 8.78
N THR A 468 107.37 76.37 7.48
CA THR A 468 106.18 76.31 6.63
C THR A 468 105.74 74.85 6.45
N ILE A 469 106.65 73.94 6.13
CA ILE A 469 106.37 72.50 6.00
C ILE A 469 105.80 71.93 7.31
N GLN A 470 106.34 72.30 8.48
CA GLN A 470 105.82 71.89 9.79
C GLN A 470 104.38 72.38 10.02
N THR A 471 104.10 73.63 9.64
CA THR A 471 102.75 74.21 9.77
C THR A 471 101.75 73.53 8.84
N ASP A 472 102.15 73.28 7.59
CA ASP A 472 101.32 72.63 6.58
C ASP A 472 101.07 71.16 6.92
N THR A 473 102.08 70.44 7.43
CA THR A 473 101.93 69.05 7.89
C THR A 473 100.98 68.93 9.07
N ASN A 474 101.10 69.80 10.08
CA ASN A 474 100.15 69.85 11.20
C ASN A 474 98.71 70.15 10.73
N SER A 475 98.57 71.11 9.82
CA SER A 475 97.26 71.45 9.23
C SER A 475 96.68 70.28 8.44
N ALA A 476 97.51 69.54 7.71
CA ALA A 476 97.10 68.36 6.97
C ALA A 476 96.71 67.20 7.89
N VAL A 477 97.38 66.99 9.03
CA VAL A 477 96.97 66.00 10.04
C VAL A 477 95.59 66.35 10.61
N ALA A 478 95.35 67.60 11.00
CA ALA A 478 94.05 68.04 11.50
C ALA A 478 92.94 67.87 10.45
N ALA A 479 93.23 68.14 9.17
CA ALA A 479 92.29 67.88 8.08
C ALA A 479 91.97 66.38 7.93
N MET A 480 92.97 65.50 8.06
CA MET A 480 92.79 64.04 8.00
C MET A 480 91.95 63.50 9.17
N GLU A 481 92.10 64.04 10.38
CA GLU A 481 91.27 63.69 11.53
C GLU A 481 89.81 64.08 11.28
N LYS A 482 89.56 65.31 10.81
CA LYS A 482 88.21 65.75 10.43
C LYS A 482 87.60 64.91 9.30
N SER A 483 88.39 64.54 8.29
CA SER A 483 87.92 63.63 7.24
C SER A 483 87.58 62.24 7.78
N THR A 484 88.33 61.75 8.79
CA THR A 484 88.03 60.47 9.45
C THR A 484 86.67 60.52 10.15
N GLU A 485 86.38 61.59 10.90
CA GLU A 485 85.06 61.80 11.53
C GLU A 485 83.94 61.82 10.49
N GLY A 486 84.12 62.55 9.39
CA GLY A 486 83.14 62.63 8.31
C GLY A 486 82.84 61.27 7.66
N VAL A 487 83.85 60.43 7.47
CA VAL A 487 83.69 59.07 6.92
C VAL A 487 82.99 58.14 7.91
N VAL A 488 83.31 58.23 9.20
CA VAL A 488 82.63 57.44 10.25
C VAL A 488 81.15 57.79 10.32
N GLU A 489 80.82 59.09 10.29
CA GLU A 489 79.43 59.53 10.28
C GLU A 489 78.70 59.12 8.99
N GLY A 490 79.37 59.22 7.84
CA GLY A 490 78.84 58.74 6.56
C GLY A 490 78.53 57.23 6.56
N ALA A 491 79.42 56.42 7.15
CA ALA A 491 79.20 55.00 7.31
C ALA A 491 78.01 54.71 8.25
N ARG A 492 77.88 55.45 9.36
CA ARG A 492 76.77 55.31 10.31
C ARG A 492 75.42 55.65 9.67
N LEU A 493 75.33 56.74 8.90
CA LEU A 493 74.12 57.12 8.19
C LEU A 493 73.75 56.09 7.11
N SER A 494 74.76 55.55 6.41
CA SER A 494 74.55 54.48 5.43
C SER A 494 74.02 53.22 6.10
N ASP A 495 74.58 52.80 7.24
CA ASP A 495 74.09 51.64 8.01
C ASP A 495 72.62 51.80 8.43
N ALA A 496 72.25 52.98 8.94
CA ALA A 496 70.86 53.28 9.29
C ALA A 496 69.91 53.17 8.08
N ALA A 497 70.34 53.63 6.89
CA ALA A 497 69.57 53.46 5.66
C ALA A 497 69.44 51.96 5.27
N GLY A 498 70.48 51.16 5.48
CA GLY A 498 70.46 49.71 5.25
C GLY A 498 69.48 48.97 6.17
N GLN A 499 69.40 49.38 7.44
CA GLN A 499 68.43 48.84 8.39
C GLN A 499 66.99 49.14 7.95
N ALA A 500 66.70 50.39 7.52
CA ALA A 500 65.39 50.77 7.01
C ALA A 500 64.98 49.97 5.76
N LEU A 501 65.93 49.68 4.86
CA LEU A 501 65.68 48.84 3.69
C LEU A 501 65.37 47.38 4.06
N THR A 502 66.01 46.85 5.10
CA THR A 502 65.74 45.51 5.65
C THR A 502 64.34 45.43 6.27
N GLU A 503 63.90 46.50 6.93
CA GLU A 503 62.53 46.60 7.44
C GLU A 503 61.50 46.63 6.29
N ILE A 504 61.76 47.39 5.23
CA ILE A 504 60.93 47.40 4.01
C ILE A 504 60.85 45.99 3.40
N GLU A 505 61.96 45.25 3.34
CA GLU A 505 61.99 43.87 2.85
C GLU A 505 61.05 42.96 3.68
N THR A 506 61.12 43.08 5.01
CA THR A 506 60.28 42.30 5.94
C THR A 506 58.79 42.63 5.77
N VAL A 507 58.44 43.92 5.73
CA VAL A 507 57.06 44.37 5.54
C VAL A 507 56.52 43.95 4.17
N THR A 508 57.34 44.00 3.13
CA THR A 508 56.94 43.59 1.77
C THR A 508 56.70 42.08 1.68
N ASN A 509 57.51 41.26 2.34
CA ASN A 509 57.26 39.82 2.46
C ASN A 509 55.97 39.50 3.23
N ASN A 510 55.68 40.23 4.31
CA ASN A 510 54.40 40.13 5.01
C ASN A 510 53.21 40.48 4.10
N LEU A 511 53.35 41.55 3.32
CA LEU A 511 52.34 42.00 2.37
C LEU A 511 52.07 40.92 1.29
N ALA A 512 53.11 40.28 0.76
CA ALA A 512 52.96 39.18 -0.19
C ALA A 512 52.15 38.00 0.40
N ARG A 513 52.39 37.63 1.67
CA ARG A 513 51.59 36.61 2.36
C ARG A 513 50.12 37.00 2.53
N LEU A 514 49.85 38.25 2.90
CA LEU A 514 48.49 38.76 3.03
C LEU A 514 47.75 38.72 1.69
N ILE A 515 48.42 39.10 0.60
CA ILE A 515 47.86 39.04 -0.75
C ILE A 515 47.53 37.61 -1.17
N GLN A 516 48.40 36.65 -0.84
CA GLN A 516 48.13 35.23 -1.09
C GLN A 516 46.88 34.76 -0.34
N SER A 517 46.73 35.14 0.95
CA SER A 517 45.54 34.83 1.73
C SER A 517 44.27 35.47 1.15
N ILE A 518 44.36 36.71 0.63
CA ILE A 518 43.24 37.37 -0.06
C ILE A 518 42.86 36.57 -1.31
N SER A 519 43.84 36.13 -2.11
CA SER A 519 43.57 35.32 -3.32
C SER A 519 42.80 34.04 -2.97
N THR A 520 43.28 33.27 -2.00
CA THR A 520 42.61 32.05 -1.53
C THR A 520 41.21 32.33 -0.97
N ALA A 521 41.03 33.44 -0.23
CA ALA A 521 39.71 33.84 0.26
C ALA A 521 38.75 34.21 -0.90
N THR A 522 39.23 34.90 -1.93
CA THR A 522 38.42 35.26 -3.10
C THR A 522 38.01 34.03 -3.93
N GLU A 523 38.87 33.04 -4.05
CA GLU A 523 38.55 31.76 -4.70
C GLU A 523 37.42 31.04 -3.94
N ALA A 524 37.56 30.89 -2.62
CA ALA A 524 36.53 30.27 -1.78
C ALA A 524 35.20 31.05 -1.84
N GLN A 525 35.24 32.39 -1.82
CA GLN A 525 34.04 33.22 -1.95
C GLN A 525 33.34 33.04 -3.31
N THR A 526 34.10 32.80 -4.38
CA THR A 526 33.54 32.54 -5.72
C THR A 526 32.78 31.21 -5.75
N GLU A 527 33.32 30.17 -5.10
CA GLU A 527 32.65 28.87 -4.96
C GLU A 527 31.35 28.98 -4.16
N VAL A 528 31.37 29.75 -3.06
CA VAL A 528 30.16 30.02 -2.27
C VAL A 528 29.12 30.78 -3.10
N ALA A 529 29.51 31.81 -3.85
CA ALA A 529 28.60 32.56 -4.71
C ALA A 529 27.95 31.68 -5.79
N SER A 530 28.72 30.77 -6.38
CA SER A 530 28.21 29.77 -7.33
C SER A 530 27.18 28.84 -6.68
N THR A 531 27.47 28.36 -5.47
CA THR A 531 26.56 27.50 -4.69
C THR A 531 25.25 28.23 -4.36
N VAL A 532 25.31 29.48 -3.91
CA VAL A 532 24.12 30.29 -3.62
C VAL A 532 23.29 30.49 -4.90
N THR A 533 23.93 30.75 -6.04
CA THR A 533 23.23 30.89 -7.33
C THR A 533 22.48 29.61 -7.70
N LYS A 534 23.12 28.44 -7.55
CA LYS A 534 22.48 27.14 -7.79
C LYS A 534 21.30 26.90 -6.84
N ASN A 535 21.45 27.25 -5.57
CA ASN A 535 20.36 27.12 -4.60
C ASN A 535 19.18 28.04 -4.96
N MET A 536 19.43 29.27 -5.41
CA MET A 536 18.37 30.17 -5.89
C MET A 536 17.62 29.60 -7.10
N GLN A 537 18.33 28.95 -8.04
CA GLN A 537 17.69 28.27 -9.17
C GLN A 537 16.77 27.12 -8.70
N GLN A 538 17.22 26.32 -7.73
CA GLN A 538 16.39 25.25 -7.16
C GLN A 538 15.17 25.80 -6.42
N ILE A 539 15.33 26.88 -5.66
CA ILE A 539 14.19 27.53 -4.98
C ILE A 539 13.22 28.10 -6.02
N GLN A 540 13.71 28.65 -7.15
CA GLN A 540 12.85 29.12 -8.24
C GLN A 540 12.01 27.98 -8.83
N GLU A 541 12.62 26.81 -9.04
CA GLU A 541 11.91 25.63 -9.53
C GLU A 541 10.82 25.18 -8.54
N ILE A 542 11.15 25.08 -7.25
CA ILE A 542 10.19 24.74 -6.18
C ILE A 542 9.07 25.77 -6.11
N THR A 543 9.39 27.06 -6.25
CA THR A 543 8.39 28.15 -6.26
C THR A 543 7.44 28.02 -7.45
N SER A 544 7.96 27.65 -8.63
CA SER A 544 7.13 27.38 -9.81
C SER A 544 6.22 26.16 -9.61
N GLN A 545 6.74 25.06 -9.06
CA GLN A 545 5.96 23.87 -8.75
C GLN A 545 4.87 24.17 -7.71
N THR A 546 5.20 24.95 -6.69
CA THR A 546 4.25 25.40 -5.66
C THR A 546 3.15 26.25 -6.26
N THR A 547 3.49 27.17 -7.17
CA THR A 547 2.53 28.00 -7.89
C THR A 547 1.56 27.14 -8.70
N GLU A 548 2.08 26.16 -9.45
CA GLU A 548 1.26 25.27 -10.27
C GLU A 548 0.36 24.36 -9.42
N GLY A 549 0.91 23.71 -8.39
CA GLY A 549 0.13 22.87 -7.48
C GLY A 549 -0.95 23.65 -6.72
N THR A 550 -0.67 24.92 -6.38
CA THR A 550 -1.67 25.80 -5.76
C THR A 550 -2.79 26.16 -6.73
N LYS A 551 -2.49 26.40 -8.02
CA LYS A 551 -3.53 26.62 -9.04
C LYS A 551 -4.44 25.41 -9.21
N GLN A 552 -3.86 24.21 -9.30
CA GLN A 552 -4.62 22.95 -9.39
C GLN A 552 -5.48 22.70 -8.15
N THR A 553 -4.96 23.05 -6.97
CA THR A 553 -5.71 23.00 -5.71
C THR A 553 -6.90 23.96 -5.74
N ALA A 554 -6.69 25.21 -6.17
CA ALA A 554 -7.77 26.20 -6.29
C ALA A 554 -8.85 25.75 -7.29
N GLU A 555 -8.47 25.12 -8.40
CA GLU A 555 -9.42 24.55 -9.37
C GLU A 555 -10.23 23.40 -8.76
N SER A 556 -9.57 22.46 -8.08
CA SER A 556 -10.22 21.32 -7.42
C SER A 556 -11.18 21.79 -6.31
N VAL A 557 -10.79 22.82 -5.56
CA VAL A 557 -11.63 23.46 -4.54
C VAL A 557 -12.84 24.13 -5.18
N GLY A 558 -12.69 24.78 -6.34
CA GLY A 558 -13.80 25.31 -7.12
C GLY A 558 -14.81 24.23 -7.52
N GLN A 559 -14.32 23.07 -8.00
CA GLN A 559 -15.18 21.93 -8.34
C GLN A 559 -15.93 21.37 -7.13
N LEU A 560 -15.28 21.27 -5.96
CA LEU A 560 -15.92 20.82 -4.72
C LEU A 560 -17.02 21.79 -4.25
N THR A 561 -16.81 23.09 -4.40
CA THR A 561 -17.84 24.09 -4.11
C THR A 561 -19.07 23.88 -4.99
N THR A 562 -18.88 23.70 -6.30
CA THR A 562 -19.99 23.40 -7.24
C THR A 562 -20.70 22.10 -6.87
N LEU A 563 -19.96 21.03 -6.53
CA LEU A 563 -20.57 19.76 -6.13
C LEU A 563 -21.38 19.88 -4.83
N ALA A 564 -20.90 20.67 -3.85
CA ALA A 564 -21.63 20.91 -2.61
C ALA A 564 -22.92 21.72 -2.86
N GLU A 565 -22.90 22.67 -3.79
CA GLU A 565 -24.09 23.40 -4.25
C GLU A 565 -25.08 22.46 -4.95
N GLU A 566 -24.62 21.61 -5.88
CA GLU A 566 -25.45 20.61 -6.57
C GLU A 566 -26.10 19.61 -5.59
N LEU A 567 -25.35 19.14 -4.59
CA LEU A 567 -25.88 18.25 -3.54
C LEU A 567 -26.95 18.94 -2.71
N ARG A 568 -26.75 20.22 -2.36
CA ARG A 568 -27.73 21.02 -1.63
C ARG A 568 -29.00 21.22 -2.46
N ASP A 569 -28.85 21.57 -3.73
CA ASP A 569 -29.97 21.80 -4.64
C ASP A 569 -30.75 20.49 -4.91
N SER A 570 -30.07 19.34 -4.98
CA SER A 570 -30.71 18.03 -5.15
C SER A 570 -31.60 17.63 -3.98
N VAL A 571 -31.38 18.18 -2.78
CA VAL A 571 -32.22 17.92 -1.61
C VAL A 571 -33.13 19.09 -1.23
N ALA A 572 -32.98 20.24 -1.91
CA ALA A 572 -33.78 21.44 -1.66
C ALA A 572 -35.27 21.27 -2.00
N GLY A 573 -35.62 20.29 -2.84
CA GLY A 573 -37.01 19.92 -3.14
C GLY A 573 -37.75 19.29 -1.96
N PHE A 574 -37.04 18.79 -0.93
CA PHE A 574 -37.67 18.21 0.26
C PHE A 574 -37.98 19.28 1.30
N LYS A 575 -39.24 19.37 1.73
CA LYS A 575 -39.66 20.28 2.81
C LYS A 575 -39.43 19.63 4.16
N LEU A 576 -38.71 20.31 5.04
CA LEU A 576 -38.32 19.78 6.36
C LEU A 576 -39.08 20.44 7.52
N ALA A 577 -39.84 21.52 7.29
CA ALA A 577 -40.63 22.22 8.31
C ALA A 577 -41.71 23.10 7.68
#